data_AF-A0AAP8TNY5-F1
#
_entry.id   AF-A0AAP8TNY5-F1
#
_cell.length_a   1.000
_cell.length_b   1.000
_cell.length_c   1.000
_cell.angle_alpha   90.00
_cell.angle_beta   90.00
_cell.angle_gamma   90.00
#
_symmetry.space_group_name_H-M   'P 1'
#
loop_
_entity.id
_entity.type
_entity.pdbx_description
1 polymer ?
#
loop_
_entity_poly.entity_id
_entity_poly.type
_entity_poly.pdbx_seq_one_letter_code
_entity_poly.pdbx_strand_id
1 'polypeptide(L)'
;MTVVGTPTGFEPAGYGGGLSDPSMPNTGISSGQLHLQVTLPYYQSPQLCQSAMAWLAKYVKDHGANDPLTIQVVANNIRCFVNADTNLVHNRRLTVYDAYHSINPHPSKYDYHSMSLYQMSGNVVTPAAAFGHYLWGEGQERYVNLPDVGLKVAPTQIEPLMAMVNSGVVGNIPFAADFIRDTFVDGIIPGSYLGHIKLRTEGTLSIQNGGAWSYNGVIRAYNDSFDFNLGNFRGPIAESMTYLGSLFSGTAYNIALPGQIAISGSGQR
;
A
#
# COMPACT_ATOMS: atom_id res chain seq x y z
N MET A 1 4.36 -6.56 24.24
CA MET A 1 3.66 -6.71 22.95
C MET A 1 3.24 -8.16 22.80
N THR A 2 2.06 -8.40 22.24
CA THR A 2 1.43 -9.72 22.11
C THR A 2 1.85 -10.37 20.79
N VAL A 3 2.15 -11.66 20.79
CA VAL A 3 2.52 -12.38 19.57
C VAL A 3 1.25 -12.85 18.85
N VAL A 4 1.14 -12.52 17.57
CA VAL A 4 0.07 -13.03 16.69
C VAL A 4 0.58 -14.27 15.97
N GLY A 5 -0.10 -15.41 16.14
CA GLY A 5 0.27 -16.65 15.48
C GLY A 5 0.31 -16.51 13.96
N THR A 6 1.31 -17.14 13.33
CA THR A 6 1.46 -17.20 11.88
C THR A 6 0.35 -18.07 11.26
N PRO A 7 -0.20 -17.70 10.10
CA PRO A 7 -1.05 -18.58 9.30
C PRO A 7 -0.33 -19.87 8.89
N THR A 8 -1.01 -20.99 9.00
CA THR A 8 -0.52 -22.36 8.79
C THR A 8 -1.35 -23.17 7.79
N GLY A 9 -2.47 -22.64 7.31
CA GLY A 9 -3.38 -23.30 6.37
C GLY A 9 -4.38 -24.28 7.01
N PHE A 10 -4.49 -24.27 8.34
CA PHE A 10 -5.43 -25.09 9.12
C PHE A 10 -6.48 -24.26 9.88
N GLU A 11 -6.58 -22.96 9.60
CA GLU A 11 -7.49 -22.10 10.35
C GLU A 11 -8.95 -22.30 9.91
N PRO A 12 -9.92 -21.87 10.74
CA PRO A 12 -11.34 -21.96 10.41
C PRO A 12 -11.69 -21.33 9.06
N ALA A 13 -12.70 -21.91 8.41
CA ALA A 13 -13.31 -21.32 7.23
C ALA A 13 -14.07 -20.03 7.62
N GLY A 14 -13.96 -19.00 6.77
CA GLY A 14 -14.59 -17.70 6.97
C GLY A 14 -13.59 -16.57 7.29
N TYR A 15 -13.89 -15.36 6.80
CA TYR A 15 -13.14 -14.15 7.12
C TYR A 15 -13.31 -13.81 8.61
N GLY A 16 -12.22 -13.45 9.29
CA GLY A 16 -12.25 -13.12 10.73
C GLY A 16 -12.84 -14.19 11.66
N GLY A 17 -12.82 -15.47 11.28
CA GLY A 17 -13.47 -16.54 12.04
C GLY A 17 -15.01 -16.45 12.04
N GLY A 18 -15.61 -15.77 11.05
CA GLY A 18 -17.05 -15.52 10.94
C GLY A 18 -17.53 -14.25 11.67
N LEU A 19 -16.63 -13.49 12.27
CA LEU A 19 -16.95 -12.26 13.03
C LEU A 19 -16.81 -10.98 12.19
N SER A 20 -16.16 -11.06 11.03
CA SER A 20 -16.04 -9.94 10.09
C SER A 20 -15.94 -10.45 8.67
N ASP A 21 -16.77 -9.89 7.79
CA ASP A 21 -16.64 -10.03 6.34
C ASP A 21 -16.57 -8.62 5.75
N PRO A 22 -15.45 -8.22 5.10
CA PRO A 22 -15.36 -6.89 4.54
C PRO A 22 -16.43 -6.71 3.46
N SER A 23 -17.39 -5.86 3.74
CA SER A 23 -18.46 -5.50 2.81
C SER A 23 -18.64 -3.99 2.80
N MET A 24 -19.30 -3.47 1.78
CA MET A 24 -19.62 -2.05 1.71
C MET A 24 -20.44 -1.66 2.95
N PRO A 25 -20.07 -0.56 3.65
CA PRO A 25 -20.82 -0.10 4.81
C PRO A 25 -22.29 0.11 4.48
N ASN A 26 -23.17 -0.21 5.43
CA ASN A 26 -24.58 0.09 5.30
C ASN A 26 -24.78 1.62 5.28
N THR A 27 -25.35 2.14 4.18
CA THR A 27 -25.60 3.57 4.00
C THR A 27 -26.94 4.04 4.56
N GLY A 28 -27.75 3.15 5.16
CA GLY A 28 -28.99 3.48 5.86
C GLY A 28 -30.07 2.40 5.75
N ILE A 29 -31.05 2.46 6.65
CA ILE A 29 -32.17 1.50 6.74
C ILE A 29 -32.99 1.43 5.43
N SER A 30 -32.96 2.51 4.63
CA SER A 30 -33.69 2.64 3.36
C SER A 30 -32.85 2.30 2.10
N SER A 31 -31.59 1.88 2.25
CA SER A 31 -30.69 1.64 1.11
C SER A 31 -30.94 0.33 0.35
N GLY A 32 -31.89 -0.49 0.80
CA GLY A 32 -32.21 -1.78 0.18
C GLY A 32 -31.13 -2.85 0.41
N GLN A 33 -31.17 -3.92 -0.38
CA GLN A 33 -30.17 -4.99 -0.32
C GLN A 33 -28.84 -4.54 -0.93
N LEU A 34 -27.72 -4.93 -0.31
CA LEU A 34 -26.41 -4.80 -0.93
C LEU A 34 -26.29 -5.82 -2.07
N HIS A 35 -26.04 -5.33 -3.28
CA HIS A 35 -25.86 -6.15 -4.48
C HIS A 35 -24.38 -6.19 -4.91
N LEU A 36 -24.04 -7.16 -5.76
CA LEU A 36 -22.68 -7.30 -6.32
C LEU A 36 -22.21 -6.03 -7.05
N GLN A 37 -23.12 -5.29 -7.68
CA GLN A 37 -22.81 -4.03 -8.39
C GLN A 37 -22.21 -2.95 -7.48
N VAL A 38 -22.48 -3.02 -6.17
CA VAL A 38 -21.98 -2.09 -5.15
C VAL A 38 -20.79 -2.69 -4.39
N THR A 39 -20.75 -4.02 -4.27
CA THR A 39 -19.69 -4.76 -3.58
C THR A 39 -18.39 -4.80 -4.40
N LEU A 40 -18.45 -5.07 -5.71
CA LEU A 40 -17.26 -5.17 -6.55
C LEU A 40 -16.44 -3.87 -6.59
N PRO A 41 -17.05 -2.67 -6.77
CA PRO A 41 -16.30 -1.42 -6.71
C PRO A 41 -15.66 -1.15 -5.35
N TYR A 42 -16.30 -1.55 -4.26
CA TYR A 42 -15.75 -1.41 -2.90
C TYR A 42 -14.47 -2.24 -2.72
N TYR A 43 -14.45 -3.49 -3.21
CA TYR A 43 -13.25 -4.31 -3.16
C TYR A 43 -12.11 -3.74 -4.00
N GLN A 44 -12.41 -3.00 -5.06
CA GLN A 44 -11.41 -2.35 -5.90
C GLN A 44 -10.93 -1.00 -5.36
N SER A 45 -11.49 -0.52 -4.25
CA SER A 45 -11.24 0.82 -3.73
C SER A 45 -10.45 0.80 -2.41
N PRO A 46 -9.79 1.92 -2.04
CA PRO A 46 -9.05 1.99 -0.79
C PRO A 46 -9.90 1.79 0.48
N GLN A 47 -11.21 1.95 0.36
CA GLN A 47 -12.17 1.76 1.46
C GLN A 47 -12.17 0.32 1.99
N LEU A 48 -11.84 -0.68 1.15
CA LEU A 48 -11.67 -2.06 1.61
C LEU A 48 -10.65 -2.16 2.74
N CYS A 49 -9.42 -1.70 2.48
CA CYS A 49 -8.36 -1.76 3.47
C CYS A 49 -8.62 -0.80 4.64
N GLN A 50 -9.12 0.41 4.36
CA GLN A 50 -9.42 1.40 5.40
C GLN A 50 -10.43 0.88 6.42
N SER A 51 -11.56 0.36 5.97
CA SER A 51 -12.60 -0.11 6.88
C SER A 51 -12.20 -1.40 7.59
N ALA A 52 -11.51 -2.34 6.92
CA ALA A 52 -11.03 -3.56 7.54
C ALA A 52 -10.01 -3.29 8.65
N MET A 53 -9.03 -2.42 8.40
CA MET A 53 -8.02 -2.08 9.41
C MET A 53 -8.63 -1.28 10.57
N ALA A 54 -9.56 -0.36 10.29
CA ALA A 54 -10.26 0.39 11.34
C ALA A 54 -11.14 -0.53 12.20
N TRP A 55 -11.84 -1.50 11.58
CA TRP A 55 -12.64 -2.49 12.30
C TRP A 55 -11.76 -3.36 13.20
N LEU A 56 -10.61 -3.84 12.69
CA LEU A 56 -9.65 -4.62 13.48
C LEU A 56 -9.12 -3.83 14.67
N ALA A 57 -8.70 -2.58 14.47
CA ALA A 57 -8.24 -1.70 15.54
C ALA A 57 -9.32 -1.50 16.61
N LYS A 58 -10.57 -1.27 16.19
CA LYS A 58 -11.72 -1.17 17.10
C LYS A 58 -11.97 -2.48 17.86
N TYR A 59 -11.97 -3.62 17.17
CA TYR A 59 -12.20 -4.92 17.79
C TYR A 59 -11.17 -5.20 18.90
N VAL A 60 -9.89 -4.96 18.61
CA VAL A 60 -8.79 -5.10 19.58
C VAL A 60 -8.94 -4.14 20.75
N LYS A 61 -9.40 -2.90 20.50
CA LYS A 61 -9.67 -1.91 21.55
C LYS A 61 -10.80 -2.34 22.48
N ASP A 62 -11.85 -2.95 21.94
CA ASP A 62 -13.03 -3.34 22.71
C ASP A 62 -12.84 -4.66 23.48
N HIS A 63 -12.06 -5.60 22.94
CA HIS A 63 -11.90 -6.97 23.49
C HIS A 63 -10.53 -7.23 24.12
N GLY A 64 -9.55 -6.36 23.89
CA GLY A 64 -8.20 -6.42 24.46
C GLY A 64 -7.22 -7.27 23.64
N ALA A 65 -5.99 -6.76 23.47
CA ALA A 65 -4.98 -7.38 22.60
C ALA A 65 -4.47 -8.77 23.06
N ASN A 66 -4.65 -9.12 24.35
CA ASN A 66 -4.20 -10.40 24.91
C ASN A 66 -5.28 -11.49 24.89
N ASP A 67 -6.50 -11.16 24.49
CA ASP A 67 -7.58 -12.13 24.40
C ASP A 67 -7.29 -13.14 23.27
N PRO A 68 -7.32 -14.47 23.52
CA PRO A 68 -7.00 -15.47 22.51
C PRO A 68 -7.86 -15.38 21.25
N LEU A 69 -9.14 -15.05 21.39
CA LEU A 69 -10.03 -14.88 20.24
C LEU A 69 -9.63 -13.64 19.44
N THR A 70 -9.31 -12.53 20.10
CA THR A 70 -8.81 -11.31 19.46
C THR A 70 -7.54 -11.57 18.65
N ILE A 71 -6.60 -12.34 19.19
CA ILE A 71 -5.38 -12.74 18.47
C ILE A 71 -5.73 -13.55 17.21
N GLN A 72 -6.66 -14.49 17.30
CA GLN A 72 -7.13 -15.28 16.15
C GLN A 72 -7.84 -14.41 15.11
N VAL A 73 -8.67 -13.45 15.53
CA VAL A 73 -9.37 -12.53 14.63
C VAL A 73 -8.39 -11.67 13.85
N VAL A 74 -7.34 -11.15 14.51
CA VAL A 74 -6.27 -10.39 13.86
C VAL A 74 -5.53 -11.28 12.84
N ALA A 75 -5.08 -12.46 13.25
CA ALA A 75 -4.37 -13.38 12.37
C ALA A 75 -5.20 -13.75 11.12
N ASN A 76 -6.48 -14.11 11.32
CA ASN A 76 -7.37 -14.54 10.25
C ASN A 76 -7.67 -13.42 9.25
N ASN A 77 -7.92 -12.20 9.71
CA ASN A 77 -8.19 -11.08 8.81
C ASN A 77 -6.95 -10.68 8.01
N ILE A 78 -5.81 -10.48 8.68
CA ILE A 78 -4.57 -10.07 8.01
C ILE A 78 -4.14 -11.11 6.96
N ARG A 79 -4.25 -12.40 7.29
CA ARG A 79 -3.99 -13.49 6.35
C ARG A 79 -4.78 -13.37 5.05
N CYS A 80 -6.06 -13.02 5.11
CA CYS A 80 -6.88 -12.89 3.90
C CYS A 80 -6.33 -11.80 2.97
N PHE A 81 -5.83 -10.69 3.51
CA PHE A 81 -5.14 -9.67 2.73
C PHE A 81 -3.81 -10.16 2.16
N VAL A 82 -3.00 -10.88 2.93
CA VAL A 82 -1.73 -11.44 2.44
C VAL A 82 -1.96 -12.46 1.31
N ASN A 83 -2.98 -13.32 1.45
CA ASN A 83 -3.38 -14.27 0.41
C ASN A 83 -3.87 -13.55 -0.86
N ALA A 84 -4.71 -12.52 -0.71
CA ALA A 84 -5.20 -11.74 -1.84
C ALA A 84 -4.05 -11.03 -2.58
N ASP A 85 -3.12 -10.43 -1.84
CA ASP A 85 -1.94 -9.76 -2.40
C ASP A 85 -1.05 -10.76 -3.17
N THR A 86 -0.82 -11.94 -2.59
CA THR A 86 -0.11 -13.06 -3.23
C THR A 86 -0.75 -13.46 -4.57
N ASN A 87 -2.08 -13.58 -4.59
CA ASN A 87 -2.82 -13.90 -5.83
C ASN A 87 -2.72 -12.80 -6.88
N LEU A 88 -2.76 -11.52 -6.47
CA LEU A 88 -2.60 -10.38 -7.37
C LEU A 88 -1.19 -10.30 -7.96
N VAL A 89 -0.17 -10.70 -7.20
CA VAL A 89 1.20 -10.83 -7.71
C VAL A 89 1.29 -11.94 -8.75
N HIS A 90 0.73 -13.11 -8.48
CA HIS A 90 0.72 -14.23 -9.43
C HIS A 90 -0.08 -13.94 -10.70
N ASN A 91 -1.21 -13.23 -10.59
CA ASN A 91 -2.05 -12.86 -11.71
C ASN A 91 -2.60 -11.43 -11.57
N ARG A 92 -1.90 -10.49 -12.17
CA ARG A 92 -2.25 -9.06 -12.18
C ARG A 92 -3.55 -8.71 -12.89
N ARG A 93 -4.18 -9.67 -13.59
CA ARG A 93 -5.48 -9.47 -14.26
C ARG A 93 -6.66 -9.77 -13.35
N LEU A 94 -6.42 -10.37 -12.18
CA LEU A 94 -7.49 -10.61 -11.22
C LEU A 94 -8.02 -9.28 -10.69
N THR A 95 -9.34 -9.23 -10.50
CA THR A 95 -9.92 -8.19 -9.66
C THR A 95 -9.53 -8.45 -8.21
N VAL A 96 -9.54 -7.40 -7.39
CA VAL A 96 -9.26 -7.56 -5.95
C VAL A 96 -10.32 -8.45 -5.30
N TYR A 97 -11.57 -8.39 -5.76
CA TYR A 97 -12.63 -9.28 -5.30
C TYR A 97 -12.28 -10.76 -5.53
N ASP A 98 -11.89 -11.12 -6.75
CA ASP A 98 -11.54 -12.50 -7.10
C ASP A 98 -10.30 -13.00 -6.37
N ALA A 99 -9.31 -12.12 -6.18
CA ALA A 99 -8.09 -12.43 -5.44
C ALA A 99 -8.36 -12.64 -3.95
N TYR A 100 -9.26 -11.84 -3.37
CA TYR A 100 -9.66 -11.94 -1.96
C TYR A 100 -10.52 -13.17 -1.69
N HIS A 101 -11.45 -13.48 -2.59
CA HIS A 101 -12.35 -14.64 -2.54
C HIS A 101 -11.81 -15.85 -3.31
N SER A 102 -10.49 -16.00 -3.37
CA SER A 102 -9.88 -17.09 -4.10
C SER A 102 -10.34 -18.45 -3.56
N ILE A 103 -10.57 -19.41 -4.46
CA ILE A 103 -10.83 -20.80 -4.08
C ILE A 103 -9.57 -21.66 -4.11
N ASN A 104 -8.54 -21.20 -4.83
CA ASN A 104 -7.30 -21.93 -5.02
C ASN A 104 -6.07 -21.00 -4.95
N PRO A 105 -5.36 -20.96 -3.82
CA PRO A 105 -5.75 -21.55 -2.55
C PRO A 105 -6.90 -20.74 -1.92
N HIS A 106 -7.78 -21.42 -1.19
CA HIS A 106 -8.74 -20.71 -0.34
C HIS A 106 -7.98 -19.96 0.76
N PRO A 107 -8.38 -18.74 1.20
CA PRO A 107 -7.67 -18.00 2.24
C PRO A 107 -7.44 -18.79 3.53
N SER A 108 -8.36 -19.70 3.88
CA SER A 108 -8.19 -20.58 5.05
C SER A 108 -7.07 -21.61 4.92
N LYS A 109 -6.55 -21.81 3.71
CA LYS A 109 -5.42 -22.68 3.37
C LYS A 109 -4.12 -21.93 3.17
N TYR A 110 -4.11 -20.62 3.39
CA TYR A 110 -2.90 -19.83 3.29
C TYR A 110 -1.96 -20.14 4.46
N ASP A 111 -0.78 -20.67 4.14
CA ASP A 111 0.35 -20.86 5.05
C ASP A 111 1.42 -19.80 4.75
N TYR A 112 1.70 -18.94 5.73
CA TYR A 112 2.62 -17.82 5.52
C TYR A 112 4.04 -18.29 5.20
N HIS A 113 4.52 -19.37 5.82
CA HIS A 113 5.90 -19.81 5.65
C HIS A 113 6.18 -20.39 4.25
N SER A 114 5.20 -21.10 3.69
CA SER A 114 5.36 -21.74 2.37
C SER A 114 4.82 -20.90 1.20
N MET A 115 3.96 -19.91 1.47
CA MET A 115 3.23 -19.20 0.42
C MET A 115 3.48 -17.68 0.39
N SER A 116 4.12 -17.11 1.41
CA SER A 116 4.46 -15.67 1.36
C SER A 116 5.45 -15.38 0.24
N LEU A 117 5.23 -14.26 -0.44
CA LEU A 117 6.09 -13.77 -1.50
C LEU A 117 6.97 -12.63 -0.97
N TYR A 118 8.14 -12.45 -1.58
CA TYR A 118 8.95 -11.25 -1.38
C TYR A 118 8.31 -10.03 -2.05
N GLN A 119 7.56 -10.25 -3.13
CA GLN A 119 6.87 -9.21 -3.88
C GLN A 119 5.51 -8.90 -3.26
N MET A 120 5.19 -7.62 -3.14
CA MET A 120 3.85 -7.12 -2.88
C MET A 120 3.22 -6.57 -4.17
N SER A 121 1.89 -6.57 -4.24
CA SER A 121 1.18 -6.26 -5.48
C SER A 121 1.05 -4.76 -5.77
N GLY A 122 1.15 -3.89 -4.77
CA GLY A 122 0.89 -2.44 -4.90
C GLY A 122 -0.59 -2.05 -4.94
N ASN A 123 -1.51 -3.01 -4.92
CA ASN A 123 -2.96 -2.78 -4.98
C ASN A 123 -3.55 -2.44 -3.59
N VAL A 124 -4.87 -2.21 -3.51
CA VAL A 124 -5.55 -1.73 -2.30
C VAL A 124 -5.40 -2.64 -1.07
N VAL A 125 -5.03 -3.91 -1.26
CA VAL A 125 -4.78 -4.89 -0.17
C VAL A 125 -3.36 -4.82 0.41
N THR A 126 -2.43 -4.17 -0.31
CA THR A 126 -1.00 -4.11 0.03
C THR A 126 -0.71 -3.58 1.44
N PRO A 127 -1.37 -2.52 1.94
CA PRO A 127 -1.03 -2.01 3.28
C PRO A 127 -1.25 -3.06 4.38
N ALA A 128 -2.37 -3.80 4.33
CA ALA A 128 -2.64 -4.88 5.26
C ALA A 128 -1.70 -6.08 5.06
N ALA A 129 -1.32 -6.38 3.82
CA ALA A 129 -0.30 -7.41 3.54
C ALA A 129 1.08 -7.03 4.10
N ALA A 130 1.47 -5.77 3.95
CA ALA A 130 2.70 -5.19 4.52
C ALA A 130 2.70 -5.28 6.05
N PHE A 131 1.54 -5.06 6.69
CA PHE A 131 1.36 -5.31 8.12
C PHE A 131 1.55 -6.80 8.48
N GLY A 132 1.01 -7.72 7.68
CA GLY A 132 1.25 -9.15 7.84
C GLY A 132 2.73 -9.53 7.75
N HIS A 133 3.49 -8.89 6.87
CA HIS A 133 4.94 -9.08 6.78
C HIS A 133 5.71 -8.52 7.98
N TYR A 134 5.21 -7.47 8.64
CA TYR A 134 5.78 -7.03 9.92
C TYR A 134 5.57 -8.09 11.02
N LEU A 135 4.37 -8.65 11.11
CA LEU A 135 4.03 -9.65 12.14
C LEU A 135 4.84 -10.94 11.98
N TRP A 136 5.03 -11.40 10.74
CA TRP A 136 5.47 -12.77 10.45
C TRP A 136 6.70 -12.89 9.56
N GLY A 137 7.15 -11.79 8.94
CA GLY A 137 8.21 -11.80 7.93
C GLY A 137 9.63 -11.77 8.48
N GLU A 138 9.82 -11.76 9.80
CA GLU A 138 11.14 -11.87 10.44
C GLU A 138 12.18 -10.84 9.94
N GLY A 139 11.73 -9.64 9.55
CA GLY A 139 12.61 -8.58 9.05
C GLY A 139 13.11 -8.78 7.62
N GLN A 140 12.64 -9.81 6.90
CA GLN A 140 13.04 -10.08 5.51
C GLN A 140 12.61 -8.93 4.60
N GLU A 141 13.53 -8.48 3.74
CA GLU A 141 13.24 -7.45 2.74
C GLU A 141 12.08 -7.90 1.83
N ARG A 142 11.21 -6.96 1.50
CA ARG A 142 10.13 -7.12 0.52
C ARG A 142 10.31 -6.12 -0.61
N TYR A 143 9.56 -6.26 -1.68
CA TYR A 143 9.58 -5.26 -2.75
C TYR A 143 8.21 -5.05 -3.39
N VAL A 144 7.99 -3.86 -3.92
CA VAL A 144 6.89 -3.56 -4.84
C VAL A 144 7.49 -2.86 -6.04
N ASN A 145 7.15 -3.26 -7.26
CA ASN A 145 7.73 -2.58 -8.42
C ASN A 145 7.21 -1.14 -8.44
N LEU A 146 8.10 -0.18 -8.69
CA LEU A 146 7.77 1.23 -8.69
C LEU A 146 6.56 1.57 -9.59
N PRO A 147 6.40 0.99 -10.80
CA PRO A 147 5.21 1.22 -11.63
C PRO A 147 3.89 0.75 -11.01
N ASP A 148 3.93 -0.23 -10.09
CA ASP A 148 2.75 -0.82 -9.47
C ASP A 148 2.28 -0.02 -8.23
N VAL A 149 3.11 0.91 -7.72
CA VAL A 149 2.80 1.73 -6.53
C VAL A 149 1.67 2.74 -6.80
N GLY A 150 1.52 3.17 -8.05
CA GLY A 150 0.51 4.18 -8.44
C GLY A 150 0.94 5.63 -8.21
N LEU A 151 2.24 5.92 -8.24
CA LEU A 151 2.76 7.29 -8.16
C LEU A 151 2.33 8.12 -9.38
N LYS A 152 1.91 9.36 -9.14
CA LYS A 152 1.45 10.35 -10.13
C LYS A 152 2.31 11.62 -10.03
N VAL A 153 3.59 11.48 -10.39
CA VAL A 153 4.55 12.59 -10.28
C VAL A 153 4.48 13.46 -11.54
N ALA A 154 4.06 14.71 -11.38
CA ALA A 154 4.18 15.73 -12.40
C ALA A 154 5.56 16.42 -12.30
N PRO A 155 6.22 16.77 -13.42
CA PRO A 155 7.49 17.49 -13.39
C PRO A 155 7.45 18.80 -12.59
N THR A 156 6.30 19.48 -12.57
CA THR A 156 6.08 20.70 -11.78
C THR A 156 6.17 20.50 -10.27
N GLN A 157 6.06 19.26 -9.78
CA GLN A 157 6.19 18.90 -8.37
C GLN A 157 7.64 18.58 -7.98
N ILE A 158 8.57 18.56 -8.93
CA ILE A 158 9.98 18.30 -8.69
C ILE A 158 10.68 19.64 -8.45
N GLU A 159 10.84 20.02 -7.19
CA GLU A 159 11.40 21.32 -6.81
C GLU A 159 12.76 21.61 -7.49
N PRO A 160 13.75 20.68 -7.51
CA PRO A 160 15.02 20.94 -8.20
C PRO A 160 14.86 21.20 -9.71
N LEU A 161 13.85 20.60 -10.35
CA LEU A 161 13.56 20.82 -11.77
C LEU A 161 12.99 22.22 -11.98
N MET A 162 12.02 22.62 -11.15
CA MET A 162 11.41 23.95 -11.24
C MET A 162 12.38 25.07 -10.88
N ALA A 163 13.32 24.82 -9.97
CA ALA A 163 14.42 25.75 -9.72
C ALA A 163 15.28 25.98 -10.98
N MET A 164 15.56 24.91 -11.75
CA MET A 164 16.28 25.02 -13.02
C MET A 164 15.46 25.77 -14.08
N VAL A 165 14.16 25.49 -14.18
CA VAL A 165 13.23 26.23 -15.07
C VAL A 165 13.25 27.73 -14.78
N ASN A 166 13.24 28.10 -13.50
CA ASN A 166 13.16 29.49 -13.05
C ASN A 166 14.52 30.21 -13.03
N SER A 167 15.64 29.51 -13.28
CA SER A 167 16.99 30.10 -13.27
C SER A 167 17.29 31.03 -14.46
N GLY A 168 16.44 31.01 -15.50
CA GLY A 168 16.61 31.83 -16.70
C GLY A 168 17.46 31.19 -17.80
N VAL A 169 17.98 29.98 -17.58
CA VAL A 169 18.71 29.21 -18.60
C VAL A 169 17.80 28.85 -19.79
N VAL A 170 18.41 28.74 -20.97
CA VAL A 170 17.74 28.36 -22.23
C VAL A 170 18.58 27.29 -22.91
N GLY A 171 17.92 26.32 -23.55
CA GLY A 171 18.55 25.23 -24.29
C GLY A 171 18.07 23.86 -23.83
N ASN A 172 18.76 22.81 -24.30
CA ASN A 172 18.54 21.43 -23.91
C ASN A 172 19.57 21.05 -22.85
N ILE A 173 19.08 20.70 -21.67
CA ILE A 173 19.87 20.53 -20.46
C ILE A 173 19.67 19.10 -19.96
N PRO A 174 20.71 18.27 -19.91
CA PRO A 174 20.68 17.03 -19.14
C PRO A 174 20.38 17.35 -17.68
N PHE A 175 19.36 16.71 -17.12
CA PHE A 175 18.90 16.98 -15.78
C PHE A 175 18.89 15.69 -14.95
N ALA A 176 19.45 15.76 -13.76
CA ALA A 176 19.41 14.68 -12.79
C ALA A 176 19.35 15.25 -11.37
N ALA A 177 18.36 14.82 -10.59
CA ALA A 177 18.19 15.29 -9.22
C ALA A 177 17.49 14.26 -8.35
N ASP A 178 17.82 14.29 -7.06
CA ASP A 178 17.08 13.57 -6.02
C ASP A 178 16.00 14.50 -5.43
N PHE A 179 14.87 13.95 -5.01
CA PHE A 179 13.81 14.68 -4.32
C PHE A 179 13.03 13.75 -3.38
N ILE A 180 12.42 14.33 -2.34
CA ILE A 180 11.54 13.61 -1.41
C ILE A 180 10.11 13.69 -1.92
N ARG A 181 9.38 12.58 -1.82
CA ARG A 181 7.99 12.45 -2.26
C ARG A 181 7.14 11.93 -1.12
N ASP A 182 6.16 12.73 -0.70
CA ASP A 182 5.04 12.24 0.12
C ASP A 182 4.06 11.46 -0.75
N THR A 183 4.02 10.14 -0.59
CA THR A 183 3.16 9.27 -1.40
C THR A 183 1.67 9.38 -1.04
N PHE A 184 1.29 10.02 0.07
CA PHE A 184 -0.13 10.26 0.38
C PHE A 184 -0.85 11.12 -0.65
N VAL A 185 -0.13 12.03 -1.31
CA VAL A 185 -0.76 12.88 -2.35
C VAL A 185 -0.96 12.11 -3.67
N ASP A 186 -0.35 10.93 -3.84
CA ASP A 186 -0.66 9.99 -4.94
C ASP A 186 -1.86 9.10 -4.60
N GLY A 187 -2.06 8.83 -3.32
CA GLY A 187 -3.22 8.15 -2.77
C GLY A 187 -2.97 7.58 -1.38
N ILE A 188 -4.05 7.25 -0.67
CA ILE A 188 -3.95 6.68 0.68
C ILE A 188 -3.23 5.32 0.70
N ILE A 189 -3.32 4.53 -0.37
CA ILE A 189 -2.69 3.20 -0.44
C ILE A 189 -1.16 3.28 -0.37
N PRO A 190 -0.46 3.90 -1.34
CA PRO A 190 1.00 4.02 -1.26
C PRO A 190 1.46 4.79 -0.01
N GLY A 191 0.73 5.85 0.37
CA GLY A 191 0.98 6.58 1.61
C GLY A 191 0.99 5.71 2.87
N SER A 192 0.16 4.67 2.91
CA SER A 192 -0.03 3.87 4.12
C SER A 192 1.11 2.92 4.44
N TYR A 193 1.89 2.50 3.44
CA TYR A 193 3.00 1.57 3.64
C TYR A 193 4.37 2.08 3.18
N LEU A 194 4.43 3.20 2.42
CA LEU A 194 5.69 3.85 2.06
C LEU A 194 5.83 5.20 2.77
N GLY A 195 4.77 6.00 2.84
CA GLY A 195 4.85 7.35 3.39
C GLY A 195 5.77 8.25 2.56
N HIS A 196 6.89 8.71 3.12
CA HIS A 196 7.83 9.59 2.43
C HIS A 196 8.97 8.78 1.83
N ILE A 197 9.09 8.79 0.50
CA ILE A 197 10.15 8.08 -0.21
C ILE A 197 11.14 9.05 -0.85
N LYS A 198 12.39 8.60 -0.98
CA LYS A 198 13.41 9.31 -1.75
C LYS A 198 13.39 8.81 -3.19
N LEU A 199 13.19 9.73 -4.12
CA LEU A 199 13.17 9.49 -5.56
C LEU A 199 14.35 10.18 -6.24
N ARG A 200 14.69 9.68 -7.42
CA ARG A 200 15.67 10.26 -8.33
C ARG A 200 15.07 10.37 -9.72
N THR A 201 15.18 11.54 -10.33
CA THR A 201 14.76 11.77 -11.73
C THR A 201 15.99 12.00 -12.61
N GLU A 202 15.96 11.45 -13.82
CA GLU A 202 16.99 11.64 -14.85
C GLU A 202 16.33 11.83 -16.22
N GLY A 203 16.75 12.84 -16.97
CA GLY A 203 16.12 13.18 -18.24
C GLY A 203 16.71 14.42 -18.92
N THR A 204 15.92 14.99 -19.82
CA THR A 204 16.28 16.20 -20.57
C THR A 204 15.23 17.27 -20.32
N LEU A 205 15.69 18.44 -19.89
CA LEU A 205 14.90 19.67 -19.78
C LEU A 205 15.21 20.57 -20.97
N SER A 206 14.19 20.93 -21.74
CA SER A 206 14.28 21.87 -22.85
C SER A 206 13.60 23.17 -22.46
N ILE A 207 14.30 24.30 -22.50
CA ILE A 207 13.74 25.63 -22.24
C ILE A 207 13.98 26.52 -23.46
N GLN A 208 12.95 27.20 -23.94
CA GLN A 208 13.00 28.11 -25.09
C GLN A 208 13.24 29.56 -24.65
N ASN A 209 13.73 30.41 -25.56
CA ASN A 209 13.94 31.85 -25.31
C ASN A 209 12.67 32.57 -24.81
N GLY A 210 11.49 32.07 -25.15
CA GLY A 210 10.20 32.59 -24.68
C GLY A 210 9.77 32.11 -23.29
N GLY A 211 10.54 31.24 -22.62
CA GLY A 211 10.18 30.68 -21.32
C GLY A 211 9.30 29.42 -21.34
N ALA A 212 8.93 28.95 -22.54
CA ALA A 212 8.28 27.66 -22.72
C ALA A 212 9.29 26.54 -22.38
N TRP A 213 8.86 25.55 -21.61
CA TRP A 213 9.71 24.44 -21.19
C TRP A 213 9.02 23.10 -21.38
N SER A 214 9.84 22.05 -21.56
CA SER A 214 9.40 20.66 -21.52
C SER A 214 10.45 19.78 -20.84
N TYR A 215 9.99 18.78 -20.10
CA TYR A 215 10.82 17.78 -19.46
C TYR A 215 10.39 16.40 -19.93
N ASN A 216 11.36 15.55 -20.27
CA ASN A 216 11.15 14.12 -20.52
C ASN A 216 12.23 13.35 -19.76
N GLY A 217 11.81 12.44 -18.90
CA GLY A 217 12.74 11.68 -18.07
C GLY A 217 12.11 10.44 -17.44
N VAL A 218 12.87 9.84 -16.54
CA VAL A 218 12.45 8.68 -15.77
C VAL A 218 12.68 8.94 -14.28
N ILE A 219 11.82 8.37 -13.45
CA ILE A 219 11.97 8.34 -12.00
C ILE A 219 12.36 6.93 -11.56
N ARG A 220 13.30 6.84 -10.64
CA ARG A 220 13.67 5.64 -9.87
C ARG A 220 13.58 5.95 -8.39
N ALA A 221 13.42 4.92 -7.58
CA ALA A 221 13.35 5.04 -6.13
C ALA A 221 14.60 4.47 -5.48
N TYR A 222 15.00 5.07 -4.36
CA TYR A 222 15.89 4.40 -3.41
C TYR A 222 15.06 3.38 -2.61
N ASN A 223 15.71 2.39 -1.99
CA ASN A 223 15.02 1.48 -1.07
C ASN A 223 14.42 2.29 0.09
N ASP A 224 13.22 1.89 0.51
CA ASP A 224 12.51 2.48 1.61
C ASP A 224 12.55 1.54 2.82
N SER A 225 12.30 2.08 4.02
CA SER A 225 12.17 1.29 5.24
C SER A 225 10.71 1.28 5.65
N PHE A 226 10.12 0.10 5.78
CA PHE A 226 8.82 -0.03 6.41
C PHE A 226 8.96 0.18 7.91
N ASP A 227 8.76 1.42 8.34
CA ASP A 227 8.71 1.78 9.74
C ASP A 227 7.29 2.20 10.17
N PHE A 228 6.86 1.68 11.32
CA PHE A 228 5.69 2.21 12.02
C PHE A 228 6.10 3.49 12.74
N ASN A 229 6.65 4.49 12.04
CA ASN A 229 6.87 5.74 12.71
C ASN A 229 5.51 6.38 12.99
N LEU A 230 5.20 6.43 14.29
CA LEU A 230 4.05 7.04 14.98
C LEU A 230 3.89 8.56 14.71
N GLY A 231 4.57 9.11 13.70
CA GLY A 231 4.59 10.52 13.37
C GLY A 231 3.23 11.07 12.90
N ASN A 232 3.04 12.38 13.12
CA ASN A 232 1.77 13.11 13.10
C ASN A 232 1.09 13.33 11.72
N PHE A 233 1.38 12.51 10.70
CA PHE A 233 0.85 12.74 9.34
C PHE A 233 0.52 11.44 8.62
N ARG A 234 -0.35 10.61 9.21
CA ARG A 234 -0.72 9.30 8.66
C ARG A 234 -2.21 9.29 8.30
N GLY A 235 -2.56 8.83 7.10
CA GLY A 235 -3.96 8.55 6.73
C GLY A 235 -4.57 7.42 7.58
N PRO A 236 -5.91 7.24 7.55
CA PRO A 236 -6.64 6.38 8.51
C PRO A 236 -6.22 4.90 8.53
N ILE A 237 -5.72 4.36 7.40
CA ILE A 237 -5.16 2.99 7.35
C ILE A 237 -3.88 2.92 8.20
N ALA A 238 -2.96 3.86 7.99
CA ALA A 238 -1.69 3.90 8.70
C ALA A 238 -1.86 4.20 10.19
N GLU A 239 -2.84 5.02 10.59
CA GLU A 239 -3.18 5.19 12.01
C GLU A 239 -3.64 3.87 12.65
N SER A 240 -4.51 3.12 11.97
CA SER A 240 -4.99 1.82 12.45
C SER A 240 -3.85 0.81 12.57
N MET A 241 -2.98 0.74 11.56
CA MET A 241 -1.80 -0.15 11.57
C MET A 241 -0.79 0.24 12.65
N THR A 242 -0.60 1.54 12.89
CA THR A 242 0.28 2.06 13.93
C THR A 242 -0.22 1.68 15.32
N TYR A 243 -1.52 1.84 15.57
CA TYR A 243 -2.15 1.38 16.81
C TYR A 243 -1.96 -0.12 17.01
N LEU A 244 -2.27 -0.94 16.01
CA LEU A 244 -2.10 -2.40 16.08
C LEU A 244 -0.63 -2.81 16.27
N GLY A 245 0.30 -2.15 15.57
CA GLY A 245 1.74 -2.39 15.67
C GLY A 245 2.33 -2.02 17.04
N SER A 246 1.71 -1.10 17.78
CA SER A 246 2.10 -0.78 19.16
C SER A 246 1.72 -1.89 20.16
N LEU A 247 0.76 -2.74 19.80
CA LEU A 247 0.23 -3.80 20.65
C LEU A 247 0.83 -5.16 20.32
N PHE A 248 1.04 -5.44 19.03
CA PHE A 248 1.50 -6.73 18.54
C PHE A 248 2.99 -6.74 18.18
N SER A 249 3.66 -7.81 18.55
CA SER A 249 5.07 -8.02 18.25
C SER A 249 5.28 -8.26 16.76
N GLY A 250 6.29 -7.61 16.19
CA GLY A 250 6.73 -7.81 14.81
C GLY A 250 8.12 -7.22 14.60
N THR A 251 8.64 -7.34 13.38
CA THR A 251 9.98 -6.86 13.01
C THR A 251 9.86 -5.92 11.82
N ALA A 252 10.39 -4.69 11.94
CA ALA A 252 10.49 -3.77 10.82
C ALA A 252 11.39 -4.35 9.72
N TYR A 253 11.13 -3.98 8.47
CA TYR A 253 11.82 -4.53 7.29
C TYR A 253 11.93 -3.48 6.18
N ASN A 254 12.82 -3.72 5.21
CA ASN A 254 12.98 -2.82 4.07
C ASN A 254 12.01 -3.16 2.93
N ILE A 255 11.56 -2.15 2.20
CA ILE A 255 10.80 -2.29 0.97
C ILE A 255 11.63 -1.73 -0.19
N ALA A 256 12.13 -2.61 -1.05
CA ALA A 256 12.75 -2.21 -2.29
C ALA A 256 11.68 -1.77 -3.32
N LEU A 257 12.04 -0.77 -4.13
CA LEU A 257 11.15 -0.17 -5.14
C LEU A 257 11.76 -0.28 -6.54
N PRO A 258 11.98 -1.50 -7.07
CA PRO A 258 12.65 -1.70 -8.34
C PRO A 258 11.83 -1.19 -9.53
N GLY A 259 12.52 -0.85 -10.61
CA GLY A 259 11.91 -0.36 -11.85
C GLY A 259 11.99 1.16 -12.00
N GLN A 260 11.25 1.69 -12.98
CA GLN A 260 11.24 3.11 -13.29
C GLN A 260 9.90 3.55 -13.86
N ILE A 261 9.53 4.81 -13.65
CA ILE A 261 8.34 5.45 -14.22
C ILE A 261 8.78 6.53 -15.20
N ALA A 262 8.28 6.49 -16.44
CA ALA A 262 8.49 7.58 -17.38
C ALA A 262 7.62 8.78 -16.99
N ILE A 263 8.23 9.97 -16.97
CA ILE A 263 7.51 11.22 -16.73
C ILE A 263 7.82 12.22 -17.82
N SER A 264 6.77 12.95 -18.20
CA SER A 264 6.88 14.05 -19.16
C SER A 264 5.96 15.17 -18.74
N GLY A 265 6.34 16.40 -19.06
CA GLY A 265 5.51 17.57 -18.79
C GLY A 265 6.06 18.78 -19.51
N SER A 266 5.22 19.79 -19.64
CA SER A 266 5.57 21.06 -20.25
C SER A 266 4.87 22.19 -19.53
N GLY A 267 5.35 23.40 -19.75
CA GLY A 267 4.76 24.60 -19.18
C GLY A 267 5.43 25.85 -19.69
N GLN A 268 5.15 26.94 -19.00
CA GLN A 268 5.64 28.28 -19.28
C GLN A 268 6.11 28.88 -17.94
N ARG A 269 7.27 29.56 -17.93
CA ARG A 269 7.74 30.33 -16.75
C ARG A 269 6.93 31.61 -16.56
#